data_AF-A0A286UG64-F1
#
_entry.id   AF-A0A286UG64-F1
#
_cell.length_a   1.000
_cell.length_b   1.000
_cell.length_c   1.000
_cell.angle_alpha   90.00
_cell.angle_beta   90.00
_cell.angle_gamma   90.00
#
_symmetry.space_group_name_H-M   'P 1'
#
loop_
_entity.id
_entity.type
_entity.pdbx_description
1 polymer ?
#
loop_
_entity_poly.entity_id
_entity_poly.type
_entity_poly.pdbx_seq_one_letter_code
_entity_poly.pdbx_strand_id
1 'polypeptide(L)'
;MGLLRSTLLASLLLSLSSSVTAGSADTYHLQDTYIGSGFLSGFNWETFDDPSGGYVNYLDQGTALQRNLTYASGNKFIVRADDTNVVPSGARGRDSIRITSHKAYTDSIIILDLAHMPGGCGQWSAFWSYSPNDWPNGGEVDMIEIATSTQTTTPAAKPTGPQTPSANPSTPTKAAT
;
A
#
# COMPACT_ATOMS: atom_id res chain seq x y z
N MET A 1 81.22 -40.58 -13.84
CA MET A 1 80.34 -40.92 -14.97
C MET A 1 79.09 -41.58 -14.41
N GLY A 2 77.84 -41.11 -14.42
CA GLY A 2 77.13 -39.84 -14.71
C GLY A 2 75.78 -39.94 -13.95
N LEU A 3 75.21 -38.89 -13.30
CA LEU A 3 74.29 -37.86 -13.84
C LEU A 3 73.15 -38.48 -14.70
N LEU A 4 71.83 -38.31 -14.51
CA LEU A 4 70.97 -37.26 -13.91
C LEU A 4 69.51 -37.78 -13.75
N ARG A 5 68.77 -37.27 -12.74
CA ARG A 5 67.37 -36.71 -12.72
C ARG A 5 66.21 -37.59 -13.25
N SER A 6 64.97 -37.55 -12.74
CA SER A 6 64.15 -36.42 -12.34
C SER A 6 62.90 -36.90 -11.58
N THR A 7 62.52 -36.13 -10.57
CA THR A 7 61.35 -36.26 -9.71
C THR A 7 60.06 -35.77 -10.37
N LEU A 8 58.93 -36.05 -9.68
CA LEU A 8 57.62 -35.36 -9.68
C LEU A 8 56.49 -36.01 -10.49
N LEU A 9 55.78 -36.96 -9.86
CA LEU A 9 54.33 -37.02 -9.97
C LEU A 9 53.76 -35.82 -9.19
N ALA A 10 53.30 -34.79 -9.89
CA ALA A 10 52.48 -33.74 -9.30
C ALA A 10 51.04 -33.94 -9.78
N SER A 11 50.26 -34.70 -9.01
CA SER A 11 48.81 -34.77 -9.16
C SER A 11 48.22 -33.40 -8.83
N LEU A 12 47.86 -32.63 -9.85
CA LEU A 12 47.16 -31.36 -9.70
C LEU A 12 45.70 -31.63 -9.32
N LEU A 13 45.43 -31.81 -8.03
CA LEU A 13 44.09 -31.69 -7.48
C LEU A 13 43.72 -30.21 -7.46
N LEU A 14 43.04 -29.76 -8.50
CA LEU A 14 42.43 -28.43 -8.55
C LEU A 14 41.21 -28.46 -7.60
N SER A 15 41.42 -28.15 -6.33
CA SER A 15 40.32 -27.92 -5.39
C SER A 15 39.59 -26.66 -5.84
N LEU A 16 38.46 -26.84 -6.52
CA LEU A 16 37.52 -25.75 -6.80
C LEU A 16 36.85 -25.40 -5.47
N SER A 17 37.48 -24.50 -4.72
CA SER A 17 36.86 -23.90 -3.54
C SER A 17 35.71 -23.04 -4.04
N SER A 18 34.50 -23.61 -4.09
CA SER A 18 33.28 -22.84 -4.23
C SER A 18 33.19 -21.93 -3.01
N SER A 19 33.63 -20.68 -3.16
CA SER A 19 33.31 -19.63 -2.20
C SER A 19 31.80 -19.48 -2.21
N VAL A 20 31.11 -20.17 -1.30
CA VAL A 20 29.74 -19.83 -0.94
C VAL A 20 29.87 -18.45 -0.30
N THR A 21 29.71 -17.40 -1.10
CA THR A 21 29.43 -16.08 -0.57
C THR A 21 28.12 -16.23 0.19
N ALA A 22 28.20 -16.37 1.51
CA ALA A 22 27.06 -16.13 2.37
C ALA A 22 26.60 -14.71 2.02
N GLY A 23 25.50 -14.60 1.27
CA GLY A 23 24.88 -13.31 1.03
C GLY A 23 24.67 -12.65 2.39
N SER A 24 25.06 -11.39 2.52
CA SER A 24 24.67 -10.62 3.70
C SER A 24 23.15 -10.67 3.78
N ALA A 25 22.61 -11.28 4.83
CA ALA A 25 21.18 -11.21 5.08
C ALA A 25 20.90 -9.75 5.44
N ASP A 26 20.30 -9.01 4.51
CA ASP A 26 19.84 -7.66 4.80
C ASP A 26 18.86 -7.74 5.98
N THR A 27 19.28 -7.15 7.09
CA THR A 27 18.51 -7.16 8.32
C THR A 27 17.63 -5.92 8.32
N TYR A 28 16.31 -6.12 8.36
CA TYR A 28 15.37 -5.02 8.51
C TYR A 28 15.34 -4.57 9.96
N HIS A 29 15.37 -3.24 10.17
CA HIS A 29 15.20 -2.62 11.47
C HIS A 29 13.94 -1.75 11.47
N LEU A 30 13.32 -1.59 12.63
CA LEU A 30 12.14 -0.73 12.78
C LEU A 30 12.54 0.72 12.50
N GLN A 31 11.97 1.29 11.43
CA GLN A 31 12.22 2.67 11.01
C GLN A 31 11.19 3.63 11.60
N ASP A 32 9.91 3.30 11.49
CA ASP A 32 8.80 4.16 11.90
C ASP A 32 7.68 3.33 12.53
N THR A 33 6.93 3.94 13.44
CA THR A 33 5.76 3.33 14.10
C THR A 33 4.67 4.38 14.23
N TYR A 34 3.49 4.07 13.68
CA TYR A 34 2.30 4.90 13.80
C TYR A 34 1.25 4.13 14.58
N ILE A 35 0.96 4.58 15.80
CA ILE A 35 -0.02 3.96 16.70
C ILE A 35 -0.91 5.06 17.27
N GLY A 36 -2.22 4.85 17.27
CA GLY A 36 -3.19 5.80 17.84
C GLY A 36 -3.03 7.20 17.26
N SER A 37 -2.70 8.19 18.10
CA SER A 37 -2.51 9.57 17.66
C SER A 37 -1.28 9.78 16.76
N GLY A 38 -0.37 8.81 16.66
CA GLY A 38 0.77 8.89 15.73
C GLY A 38 0.34 9.07 14.27
N PHE A 39 -0.83 8.53 13.88
CA PHE A 39 -1.41 8.75 12.56
C PHE A 39 -1.82 10.22 12.34
N LEU A 40 -2.26 10.92 13.39
CA LEU A 40 -2.65 12.33 13.32
C LEU A 40 -1.48 13.28 13.05
N SER A 41 -0.25 12.88 13.39
CA SER A 41 0.96 13.68 13.21
C SER A 41 1.87 13.17 12.09
N GLY A 42 1.67 11.95 11.62
CA GLY A 42 2.54 11.28 10.64
C GLY A 42 2.09 11.39 9.19
N PHE A 43 0.91 11.94 8.96
CA PHE A 43 0.24 11.91 7.66
C PHE A 43 -0.35 13.27 7.28
N ASN A 44 -0.30 13.57 5.99
CA ASN A 44 -1.06 14.64 5.37
C ASN A 44 -2.52 14.21 5.20
N TRP A 45 -3.42 15.17 5.28
CA TRP A 45 -4.86 14.98 5.09
C TRP A 45 -5.26 15.60 3.77
N GLU A 46 -5.60 14.73 2.81
CA GLU A 46 -5.86 15.14 1.45
C GLU A 46 -7.28 15.69 1.32
N THR A 47 -7.44 16.85 0.70
CA THR A 47 -8.77 17.46 0.47
C THR A 47 -9.06 17.70 -1.01
N PHE A 48 -8.15 17.29 -1.91
CA PHE A 48 -8.32 17.42 -3.36
C PHE A 48 -9.42 16.51 -3.90
N ASP A 49 -9.94 16.81 -5.08
CA ASP A 49 -10.92 15.97 -5.78
C ASP A 49 -10.36 14.59 -6.08
N ASP A 50 -11.18 13.56 -5.86
CA ASP A 50 -10.72 12.19 -5.96
C ASP A 50 -10.14 11.88 -7.36
N PRO A 51 -8.84 11.54 -7.48
CA PRO A 51 -8.18 11.38 -8.77
C PRO A 51 -8.79 10.29 -9.65
N SER A 52 -9.48 9.33 -9.02
CA SER A 52 -10.23 8.31 -9.72
C SER A 52 -11.62 8.74 -10.16
N GLY A 53 -12.18 9.83 -9.64
CA GLY A 53 -13.55 10.27 -9.94
C GLY A 53 -14.62 9.68 -9.01
N GLY A 54 -14.27 9.37 -7.76
CA GLY A 54 -15.17 8.91 -6.71
C GLY A 54 -16.20 9.96 -6.30
N TYR A 55 -17.39 9.50 -5.90
CA TYR A 55 -18.40 10.36 -5.26
C TYR A 55 -18.07 10.56 -3.78
N VAL A 56 -16.95 11.24 -3.53
CA VAL A 56 -16.36 11.44 -2.19
C VAL A 56 -15.91 12.89 -1.96
N ASN A 57 -16.12 13.36 -0.73
CA ASN A 57 -15.60 14.63 -0.24
C ASN A 57 -14.53 14.37 0.83
N TYR A 58 -13.25 14.51 0.47
CA TYR A 58 -12.18 14.28 1.45
C TYR A 58 -12.02 15.47 2.38
N LEU A 59 -12.03 15.20 3.69
CA LEU A 59 -11.97 16.23 4.72
C LEU A 59 -10.56 16.43 5.28
N ASP A 60 -10.28 17.66 5.71
CA ASP A 60 -9.11 17.95 6.53
C ASP A 60 -9.22 17.33 7.92
N GLN A 61 -8.09 17.21 8.61
CA GLN A 61 -7.98 16.61 9.94
C GLN A 61 -8.91 17.24 10.99
N GLY A 62 -9.01 18.57 11.01
CA GLY A 62 -9.79 19.29 12.01
C GLY A 62 -11.28 19.01 11.85
N THR A 63 -11.77 19.09 10.61
CA THR A 63 -13.15 18.77 10.26
C THR A 63 -13.45 17.29 10.51
N ALA A 64 -12.53 16.39 10.16
CA ALA A 64 -12.67 14.95 10.42
C ALA A 64 -12.81 14.64 11.92
N LEU A 65 -11.97 15.25 12.77
CA LEU A 65 -12.06 15.09 14.22
C LEU A 65 -13.37 15.68 14.77
N GLN A 66 -13.75 16.87 14.31
CA GLN A 66 -14.98 17.54 14.75
C GLN A 66 -16.25 16.75 14.38
N ARG A 67 -16.30 16.18 13.16
CA ARG A 67 -17.40 15.33 12.70
C ARG A 67 -17.28 13.89 13.19
N ASN A 68 -16.30 13.62 14.05
CA ASN A 68 -15.95 12.30 14.54
C ASN A 68 -15.59 11.32 13.41
N LEU A 69 -15.38 11.69 12.15
CA LEU A 69 -14.99 10.75 11.08
C LEU A 69 -13.57 10.18 11.26
N THR A 70 -12.81 10.71 12.20
CA THR A 70 -11.61 10.06 12.71
C THR A 70 -11.56 10.09 14.23
N TYR A 71 -11.02 9.01 14.81
CA TYR A 71 -10.78 8.89 16.24
C TYR A 71 -9.46 8.17 16.52
N ALA A 72 -8.68 8.70 17.48
CA ALA A 72 -7.42 8.13 17.90
C ALA A 72 -7.39 8.01 19.42
N SER A 73 -7.25 6.79 19.95
CA SER A 73 -7.19 6.55 21.39
C SER A 73 -6.44 5.26 21.72
N GLY A 74 -5.53 5.34 22.69
CA GLY A 74 -4.64 4.24 23.03
C GLY A 74 -3.89 3.73 21.80
N ASN A 75 -4.07 2.45 21.48
CA ASN A 75 -3.46 1.80 20.32
C ASN A 75 -4.38 1.72 19.09
N LYS A 76 -5.51 2.42 19.08
CA LYS A 76 -6.48 2.39 17.99
C LYS A 76 -6.53 3.72 17.26
N PHE A 77 -6.55 3.61 15.94
CA PHE A 77 -6.83 4.69 15.03
C PHE A 77 -7.99 4.25 14.13
N ILE A 78 -8.97 5.12 13.95
CA ILE A 78 -10.19 4.85 13.18
C ILE A 78 -10.33 5.96 12.16
N VAL A 79 -10.49 5.57 10.90
CA VAL A 79 -11.00 6.40 9.81
C VAL A 79 -12.30 5.79 9.32
N ARG A 80 -13.28 6.62 8.98
CA ARG A 80 -14.57 6.18 8.45
C ARG A 80 -15.24 7.25 7.62
N ALA A 81 -16.06 6.82 6.67
CA ALA A 81 -16.97 7.69 5.95
C ALA A 81 -18.12 8.17 6.86
N ASP A 82 -18.79 9.25 6.46
CA ASP A 82 -20.05 9.68 7.07
C ASP A 82 -21.17 8.65 6.81
N ASP A 83 -21.68 8.05 7.87
CA ASP A 83 -22.75 7.06 7.87
C ASP A 83 -24.10 7.61 8.37
N THR A 84 -24.19 8.93 8.62
CA THR A 84 -25.36 9.58 9.22
C THR A 84 -26.12 10.47 8.26
N ASN A 85 -25.41 11.22 7.42
CA ASN A 85 -26.05 12.24 6.59
C ASN A 85 -26.39 11.73 5.18
N VAL A 86 -27.50 12.25 4.67
CA VAL A 86 -27.85 12.15 3.25
C VAL A 86 -26.98 13.12 2.48
N VAL A 87 -26.24 12.63 1.50
CA VAL A 87 -25.40 13.47 0.64
C VAL A 87 -26.32 14.32 -0.25
N PRO A 88 -26.22 15.67 -0.21
CA PRO A 88 -27.04 16.53 -1.04
C PRO A 88 -26.83 16.26 -2.54
N SER A 89 -27.89 16.46 -3.33
CA SER A 89 -27.76 16.40 -4.79
C SER A 89 -26.79 17.48 -5.29
N GLY A 90 -25.86 17.10 -6.16
CA GLY A 90 -24.82 17.99 -6.69
C GLY A 90 -23.66 18.27 -5.74
N ALA A 91 -23.62 17.65 -4.55
CA ALA A 91 -22.44 17.66 -3.71
C ALA A 91 -21.28 16.90 -4.37
N ARG A 92 -20.06 17.17 -3.92
CA ARG A 92 -18.87 16.45 -4.39
C ARG A 92 -18.93 14.95 -4.05
N GLY A 93 -19.53 14.61 -2.92
CA GLY A 93 -19.68 13.24 -2.49
C GLY A 93 -19.94 13.06 -1.00
N ARG A 94 -19.92 11.80 -0.54
CA ARG A 94 -19.97 11.47 0.88
C ARG A 94 -18.66 11.88 1.55
N ASP A 95 -18.74 12.48 2.73
CA ASP A 95 -17.54 12.80 3.50
C ASP A 95 -16.76 11.54 3.86
N SER A 96 -15.46 11.56 3.60
CA SER A 96 -14.54 10.46 3.92
C SER A 96 -13.11 10.98 4.10
N ILE A 97 -12.17 10.11 4.42
CA ILE A 97 -10.82 10.49 4.79
C ILE A 97 -9.80 9.85 3.84
N ARG A 98 -8.89 10.68 3.33
CA ARG A 98 -7.69 10.20 2.65
C ARG A 98 -6.47 10.78 3.34
N ILE A 99 -5.57 9.91 3.77
CA ILE A 99 -4.30 10.31 4.39
C ILE A 99 -3.11 9.73 3.63
N THR A 100 -2.03 10.49 3.54
CA THR A 100 -0.76 10.06 2.92
C THR A 100 0.39 10.29 3.89
N SER A 101 1.33 9.35 4.01
CA SER A 101 2.42 9.49 4.97
C SER A 101 3.33 10.67 4.58
N HIS A 102 3.83 11.41 5.57
CA HIS A 102 4.83 12.46 5.33
C HIS A 102 6.12 11.91 4.71
N LYS A 103 6.45 10.66 5.06
CA LYS A 103 7.64 9.95 4.59
C LYS A 103 7.30 9.05 3.41
N ALA A 104 8.25 8.92 2.50
CA ALA A 104 8.29 7.89 1.47
C ALA A 104 9.38 6.87 1.81
N TYR A 105 9.17 5.63 1.38
CA TYR A 105 10.07 4.51 1.64
C TYR A 105 10.42 3.81 0.33
N THR A 106 11.65 3.32 0.22
CA THR A 106 12.11 2.49 -0.90
C THR A 106 12.06 1.02 -0.47
N ASP A 107 13.21 0.37 -0.30
CA ASP A 107 13.32 -1.02 0.12
C ASP A 107 12.89 -1.15 1.58
N SER A 108 11.64 -1.57 1.79
CA SER A 108 10.99 -1.53 3.09
C SER A 108 10.01 -2.68 3.27
N ILE A 109 9.79 -3.04 4.54
CA ILE A 109 8.70 -3.92 4.96
C ILE A 109 7.66 -3.03 5.64
N ILE A 110 6.44 -3.03 5.09
CA ILE A 110 5.31 -2.31 5.66
C ILE A 110 4.40 -3.33 6.35
N ILE A 111 4.13 -3.12 7.63
CA ILE A 111 3.25 -3.98 8.43
C ILE A 111 2.04 -3.14 8.88
N LEU A 112 0.85 -3.60 8.52
CA LEU A 112 -0.41 -3.05 8.98
C LEU A 112 -1.11 -4.07 9.88
N ASP A 113 -1.25 -3.75 11.17
CA ASP A 113 -2.13 -4.48 12.10
C ASP A 113 -3.52 -3.85 12.06
N LEU A 114 -4.48 -4.58 11.50
CA LEU A 114 -5.81 -4.08 11.21
C LEU A 114 -6.89 -4.91 11.88
N ALA A 115 -7.70 -4.24 12.71
CA ALA A 115 -8.84 -4.88 13.38
C ALA A 115 -10.12 -4.93 12.53
N HIS A 116 -10.28 -4.01 11.57
CA HIS A 116 -11.48 -3.89 10.74
C HIS A 116 -11.18 -3.11 9.45
N MET A 117 -11.64 -3.60 8.30
CA MET A 117 -11.71 -2.85 7.04
C MET A 117 -13.13 -2.35 6.80
N PRO A 118 -13.35 -1.20 6.15
CA PRO A 118 -14.69 -0.74 5.82
C PRO A 118 -15.46 -1.77 4.97
N GLY A 119 -16.77 -1.84 5.22
CA GLY A 119 -17.72 -2.77 4.63
C GLY A 119 -18.98 -2.04 4.17
N GLY A 120 -19.49 -2.34 2.98
CA GLY A 120 -20.73 -1.75 2.46
C GLY A 120 -20.79 -1.85 0.94
N CYS A 121 -21.91 -1.50 0.31
CA CYS A 121 -22.01 -1.38 -1.14
C CYS A 121 -21.58 0.02 -1.60
N GLY A 122 -20.95 0.11 -2.77
CA GLY A 122 -20.53 1.37 -3.36
C GLY A 122 -19.30 2.00 -2.70
N GLN A 123 -18.65 1.29 -1.77
CA GLN A 123 -17.35 1.71 -1.21
C GLN A 123 -16.19 1.17 -2.05
N TRP A 124 -15.07 1.88 -2.02
CA TRP A 124 -13.78 1.41 -2.53
C TRP A 124 -12.64 1.71 -1.55
N SER A 125 -12.43 0.86 -0.54
CA SER A 125 -11.35 1.08 0.44
C SER A 125 -10.00 0.59 -0.06
N ALA A 126 -8.92 1.31 0.26
CA ALA A 126 -7.57 0.94 -0.12
C ALA A 126 -6.51 1.29 0.95
N PHE A 127 -5.54 0.40 1.12
CA PHE A 127 -4.25 0.62 1.78
C PHE A 127 -3.15 0.27 0.78
N TRP A 128 -2.38 1.28 0.37
CA TRP A 128 -1.52 1.19 -0.80
C TRP A 128 -0.36 2.18 -0.69
N SER A 129 0.64 2.00 -1.55
CA SER A 129 1.79 2.91 -1.70
C SER A 129 1.99 3.30 -3.16
N TYR A 130 2.63 4.44 -3.38
CA TYR A 130 2.96 4.94 -4.72
C TYR A 130 4.19 5.85 -4.69
N SER A 131 4.80 6.07 -5.86
CA SER A 131 5.86 7.06 -6.01
C SER A 131 5.26 8.49 -6.03
N PRO A 132 5.59 9.35 -5.04
CA PRO A 132 4.94 10.67 -4.92
C PRO A 132 5.27 11.63 -6.06
N ASN A 133 6.40 11.45 -6.74
CA ASN A 133 6.92 12.41 -7.74
C ASN A 133 6.98 11.84 -9.16
N ASP A 134 6.65 10.56 -9.36
CA ASP A 134 6.76 9.91 -10.66
C ASP A 134 5.62 8.91 -10.88
N TRP A 135 4.44 9.18 -10.35
CA TRP A 135 3.29 8.34 -10.68
C TRP A 135 2.84 8.60 -12.14
N PRO A 136 2.58 7.55 -12.95
CA PRO A 136 2.57 6.12 -12.60
C PRO A 136 3.90 5.38 -12.81
N ASN A 137 4.94 5.98 -13.40
CA ASN A 137 6.17 5.28 -13.81
C ASN A 137 7.00 4.72 -12.64
N GLY A 138 7.04 5.45 -11.53
CA GLY A 138 7.68 5.05 -10.28
C GLY A 138 6.91 3.99 -9.50
N GLY A 139 5.75 3.57 -10.01
CA GLY A 139 5.00 2.43 -9.51
C GLY A 139 3.97 2.75 -8.43
N GLU A 140 3.11 1.74 -8.22
CA GLU A 140 2.02 1.70 -7.27
C GLU A 140 1.88 0.25 -6.77
N VAL A 141 1.67 0.08 -5.47
CA VAL A 141 1.43 -1.23 -4.84
C VAL A 141 0.18 -1.15 -3.97
N ASP A 142 -0.90 -1.77 -4.43
CA ASP A 142 -2.13 -1.93 -3.66
C ASP A 142 -2.03 -3.17 -2.76
N MET A 143 -1.79 -2.96 -1.46
CA MET A 143 -1.64 -4.04 -0.48
C MET A 143 -3.00 -4.58 -0.02
N ILE A 144 -3.96 -3.69 0.19
CA ILE A 144 -5.36 -4.03 0.44
C ILE A 144 -6.20 -3.12 -0.46
N GLU A 145 -7.08 -3.70 -1.26
CA GLU A 145 -8.02 -2.96 -2.09
C GLU A 145 -9.34 -3.72 -2.18
N ILE A 146 -10.45 -3.05 -1.86
CA ILE A 146 -11.78 -3.63 -1.85
C ILE A 146 -12.76 -2.66 -2.50
N ALA A 147 -13.13 -2.95 -3.74
CA ALA A 147 -14.23 -2.27 -4.42
C ALA A 147 -15.49 -3.13 -4.33
N THR A 148 -16.59 -2.53 -3.89
CA THR A 148 -17.89 -3.20 -3.78
C THR A 148 -18.88 -2.54 -4.71
N SER A 149 -19.51 -3.33 -5.57
CA SER A 149 -20.58 -2.81 -6.42
C SER A 149 -21.91 -2.81 -5.65
N THR A 150 -22.89 -2.08 -6.16
CA THR A 150 -24.29 -2.19 -5.70
C THR A 150 -24.93 -3.53 -6.08
N GLN A 151 -24.24 -4.36 -6.85
CA GLN A 151 -24.62 -5.74 -7.14
C GLN A 151 -23.84 -6.69 -6.24
N THR A 152 -24.58 -7.65 -5.69
CA THR A 152 -24.10 -8.76 -4.89
C THR A 152 -23.17 -9.66 -5.71
N THR A 153 -21.91 -9.27 -5.87
CA THR A 153 -20.87 -10.18 -6.35
C THR A 153 -19.64 -10.05 -5.45
N THR A 154 -19.20 -11.20 -4.96
CA THR A 154 -18.06 -11.44 -4.07
C THR A 154 -16.76 -10.74 -4.50
N PRO A 155 -15.85 -10.39 -3.58
CA PRO A 155 -14.60 -9.72 -3.92
C PRO A 155 -13.79 -10.56 -4.92
N ALA A 156 -13.60 -10.05 -6.14
CA ALA A 156 -12.78 -10.68 -7.15
C ALA A 156 -11.32 -10.31 -6.88
N ALA A 157 -10.50 -11.29 -6.51
CA ALA A 157 -9.06 -11.19 -6.62
C ALA A 157 -8.68 -10.90 -8.08
N LYS A 158 -7.79 -9.93 -8.30
CA LYS A 158 -7.28 -9.51 -9.62
C LYS A 158 -6.66 -10.71 -10.37
N PRO A 159 -7.19 -11.12 -11.53
CA PRO A 159 -6.54 -12.14 -12.35
C PRO A 159 -5.35 -11.56 -13.11
N THR A 160 -4.17 -12.17 -12.99
CA THR A 160 -2.99 -11.86 -13.80
C THR A 160 -3.12 -12.52 -15.19
N GLY A 161 -3.56 -11.76 -16.19
CA GLY A 161 -3.59 -12.19 -17.60
C GLY A 161 -4.21 -11.15 -18.53
N PRO A 162 -3.86 -11.12 -19.83
CA PRO A 162 -4.26 -10.04 -20.73
C PRO A 162 -5.76 -10.11 -21.02
N GLN A 163 -6.52 -9.11 -20.57
CA GLN A 163 -7.95 -8.98 -20.87
C GLN A 163 -8.16 -8.17 -22.14
N THR A 164 -8.93 -8.73 -23.06
CA THR A 164 -9.52 -8.04 -24.21
C THR A 164 -10.59 -7.04 -23.73
N PRO A 165 -10.80 -5.90 -24.43
CA PRO A 165 -11.69 -4.86 -23.96
C PRO A 165 -13.15 -5.25 -24.22
N SER A 166 -13.90 -5.59 -23.17
CA SER A 166 -15.36 -5.52 -23.21
C SER A 166 -15.80 -4.22 -22.54
N ALA A 167 -16.39 -3.35 -23.35
CA ALA A 167 -16.89 -2.05 -22.95
C ALA A 167 -18.12 -2.18 -22.04
N ASN A 168 -18.00 -1.64 -20.82
CA ASN A 168 -19.14 -1.12 -20.08
C ASN A 168 -18.69 0.16 -19.33
N PRO A 169 -19.23 1.35 -19.65
CA PRO A 169 -18.71 2.62 -19.15
C PRO A 169 -19.30 2.92 -17.77
N SER A 170 -18.74 2.29 -16.75
CA SER A 170 -18.71 2.84 -15.40
C SER A 170 -17.51 2.22 -14.71
N THR A 171 -16.33 2.71 -15.07
CA THR A 171 -15.11 2.44 -14.31
C THR A 171 -15.44 2.79 -12.86
N PRO A 172 -15.44 1.83 -11.93
CA PRO A 172 -15.56 2.20 -10.53
C PRO A 172 -14.36 3.11 -10.21
N THR A 173 -14.49 3.97 -9.23
CA THR A 173 -13.52 5.03 -8.96
C THR A 173 -13.01 4.91 -7.51
N LYS A 174 -11.67 4.83 -7.35
CA LYS A 174 -10.86 4.60 -6.12
C LYS A 174 -11.07 5.64 -5.01
N ALA A 175 -12.19 5.57 -4.29
CA ALA A 175 -12.46 6.43 -3.14
C ALA A 175 -11.96 5.83 -1.81
N ALA A 176 -10.77 6.23 -1.35
CA ALA A 176 -10.24 5.82 -0.04
C ALA A 176 -11.20 6.25 1.10
N THR A 177 -11.76 5.29 1.83
CA THR A 177 -12.60 5.58 3.00
C THR A 177 -11.85 6.27 4.13
#